data_AF-A0A813FGP0-F1
#
_entry.id   AF-A0A813FGP0-F1
#
_cell.length_a   1.000
_cell.length_b   1.000
_cell.length_c   1.000
_cell.angle_alpha   90.00
_cell.angle_beta   90.00
_cell.angle_gamma   90.00
#
_symmetry.space_group_name_H-M   'P 1'
#
loop_
_entity.id
_entity.type
_entity.pdbx_description
1 polymer ?
#
loop_
_entity_poly.entity_id
_entity_poly.type
_entity_poly.pdbx_seq_one_letter_code
_entity_poly.pdbx_strand_id
1 'polypeptide(L)'
;MQNFAVTEPQRQETLTQTAATALAAAFDYDRKKWSFSETEEACRNQGVAFLTMVTETTGAWSEDATSVLLLMAKAMAVRFGRAAKEELQELFQNAAVSVRRANARACLRRRGEDVSSVGAALLFAQEVLIT
;
A
#
# COMPACT_ATOMS: atom_id res chain seq x y z
N MET A 1 3.38 -16.22 0.44
CA MET A 1 2.81 -14.89 0.80
C MET A 1 3.57 -13.82 -0.01
N GLN A 2 2.93 -12.79 -0.54
CA GLN A 2 3.67 -11.69 -1.20
C GLN A 2 4.34 -10.79 -0.16
N ASN A 3 5.58 -10.37 -0.41
CA ASN A 3 6.36 -9.52 0.50
C ASN A 3 5.83 -8.07 0.53
N PHE A 4 5.25 -7.62 -0.59
CA PHE A 4 4.59 -6.31 -0.70
C PHE A 4 3.16 -6.34 -0.17
N ALA A 5 2.74 -5.27 0.51
CA ALA A 5 1.34 -5.03 0.86
C ALA A 5 1.04 -3.55 0.97
N VAL A 6 -0.21 -3.18 0.67
CA VAL A 6 -0.76 -1.84 0.89
C VAL A 6 -1.86 -1.95 1.94
N THR A 7 -1.80 -1.12 2.98
CA THR A 7 -2.82 -1.04 4.03
C THR A 7 -3.49 0.33 4.04
N GLU A 8 -4.74 0.39 4.49
CA GLU A 8 -5.53 1.63 4.55
C GLU A 8 -5.65 2.06 6.01
N PRO A 9 -5.03 3.17 6.42
CA PRO A 9 -5.07 3.62 7.81
C PRO A 9 -6.46 4.07 8.24
N GLN A 10 -7.34 4.46 7.31
CA GLN A 10 -8.73 4.85 7.60
C GLN A 10 -9.71 3.67 7.77
N ARG A 11 -9.24 2.41 7.78
CA ARG A 11 -10.11 1.27 8.08
C ARG A 11 -10.67 1.37 9.49
N GLN A 12 -11.95 1.04 9.66
CA GLN A 12 -12.64 1.19 10.94
C GLN A 12 -11.95 0.44 12.09
N GLU A 13 -11.35 -0.72 11.79
CA GLU A 13 -10.60 -1.54 12.74
C GLU A 13 -9.31 -0.88 13.26
N THR A 14 -8.65 -0.04 12.45
CA THR A 14 -7.35 0.58 12.76
C THR A 14 -7.42 2.09 12.95
N LEU A 15 -8.59 2.69 12.74
CA LEU A 15 -8.78 4.14 12.68
C LEU A 15 -8.39 4.83 14.00
N THR A 16 -8.84 4.28 15.14
CA THR A 16 -8.54 4.85 16.46
C THR A 16 -7.05 4.86 16.75
N GLN A 17 -6.35 3.76 16.45
CA GLN A 17 -4.90 3.65 16.65
C GLN A 17 -4.13 4.57 15.71
N THR A 18 -4.55 4.63 14.44
CA THR A 18 -3.85 5.45 13.43
C THR A 18 -4.08 6.96 13.64
N ALA A 19 -5.20 7.34 14.26
CA ALA A 19 -5.43 8.73 14.66
C ALA A 19 -4.45 9.20 15.75
N ALA A 20 -3.99 8.28 16.61
CA ALA A 20 -3.06 8.58 17.70
C ALA A 20 -1.59 8.39 17.32
N THR A 21 -1.30 7.49 16.38
CA THR A 21 0.06 7.11 16.00
C THR A 21 0.17 6.94 14.49
N ALA A 22 0.99 7.79 13.87
CA ALA A 22 1.29 7.67 12.45
C ALA A 22 1.87 6.28 12.15
N LEU A 23 1.51 5.70 11.01
CA LEU A 23 1.95 4.37 10.56
C LEU A 23 1.47 3.18 11.40
N ALA A 24 0.58 3.37 12.38
CA ALA A 24 0.08 2.26 13.20
C ALA A 24 -0.47 1.10 12.36
N ALA A 25 -1.26 1.41 11.33
CA ALA A 25 -1.82 0.39 10.43
C ALA A 25 -0.72 -0.35 9.64
N ALA A 26 0.32 0.35 9.18
CA ALA A 26 1.46 -0.28 8.51
C ALA A 26 2.23 -1.20 9.46
N PHE A 27 2.59 -0.73 10.66
CA PHE A 27 3.35 -1.52 11.63
C PHE A 27 2.59 -2.76 12.11
N ASP A 28 1.28 -2.65 12.31
CA ASP A 28 0.46 -3.79 12.70
C ASP A 28 0.38 -4.84 11.60
N TYR A 29 0.25 -4.41 10.34
CA TYR A 29 0.26 -5.33 9.21
C TYR A 29 1.65 -5.96 9.02
N ASP A 30 2.70 -5.19 9.23
CA ASP A 30 4.08 -5.64 9.13
C ASP A 30 4.39 -6.74 10.15
N ARG A 31 4.05 -6.51 11.41
CA ARG A 31 4.14 -7.50 12.50
C ARG A 31 3.31 -8.75 12.21
N LYS A 32 2.15 -8.60 11.57
CA LYS A 32 1.34 -9.74 11.12
C LYS A 32 2.04 -10.53 10.02
N LYS A 33 2.78 -9.89 9.11
CA LYS A 33 3.56 -10.61 8.09
C LYS A 33 4.72 -11.40 8.69
N TRP A 34 5.45 -10.79 9.62
CA TRP A 34 6.55 -11.45 10.32
C TRP A 34 6.11 -12.70 11.07
N SER A 35 4.97 -12.65 11.75
CA SER A 35 4.42 -13.79 12.49
C SER A 35 3.68 -14.81 11.62
N PHE A 36 3.59 -14.61 10.30
CA PHE A 36 2.81 -15.49 9.43
C PHE A 36 3.59 -16.72 8.97
N SER A 37 3.09 -17.89 9.37
CA SER A 37 3.44 -19.20 8.78
C SER A 37 4.94 -19.52 8.75
N GLU A 38 5.69 -19.06 9.76
CA GLU A 38 7.14 -19.29 9.89
C GLU A 38 7.93 -18.89 8.62
N THR A 39 7.41 -17.92 7.86
CA THR A 39 7.97 -17.56 6.55
C THR A 39 9.41 -17.06 6.68
N GLU A 40 9.72 -16.36 7.77
CA GLU A 40 11.08 -15.95 8.11
C GLU A 40 12.03 -17.16 8.22
N GLU A 41 11.63 -18.18 8.97
CA GLU A 41 12.45 -19.38 9.16
C GLU A 41 12.64 -20.14 7.85
N ALA A 42 11.57 -20.27 7.06
CA ALA A 42 11.65 -20.87 5.73
C ALA A 42 12.62 -20.13 4.80
N CYS A 43 12.63 -18.78 4.83
CA CYS A 43 13.59 -17.96 4.08
C CYS A 43 15.02 -18.16 4.59
N ARG A 44 15.22 -18.13 5.91
CA ARG A 44 16.53 -18.32 6.54
C ARG A 44 17.13 -19.70 6.22
N ASN A 45 16.31 -20.75 6.23
CA ASN A 45 16.72 -22.11 5.86
C ASN A 45 17.13 -22.23 4.38
N GLN A 46 16.69 -21.30 3.52
CA GLN A 46 17.08 -21.20 2.12
C GLN A 46 18.23 -20.21 1.90
N GLY A 47 18.80 -19.63 2.96
CA GLY A 47 19.89 -18.66 2.87
C GLY A 47 19.49 -17.28 2.36
N VAL A 48 18.20 -16.92 2.42
CA VAL A 48 17.71 -15.60 2.01
C VAL A 48 17.07 -14.85 3.18
N ALA A 49 17.16 -13.52 3.16
CA ALA A 49 16.52 -12.67 4.16
C ALA A 49 15.02 -12.52 3.84
N PHE A 50 14.18 -12.71 4.86
CA PHE A 50 12.78 -12.31 4.77
C PHE A 50 12.68 -10.81 5.03
N LEU A 51 11.98 -10.10 4.15
CA LEU A 51 11.78 -8.67 4.24
C LEU A 51 10.34 -8.35 3.89
N THR A 52 9.74 -7.47 4.67
CA THR A 52 8.37 -7.01 4.49
C THR A 52 8.39 -5.63 3.85
N MET A 53 7.52 -5.43 2.86
CA MET A 53 7.40 -4.18 2.13
C MET A 53 5.97 -3.66 2.28
N VAL A 54 5.66 -3.11 3.46
CA VAL A 54 4.33 -2.58 3.79
C VAL A 54 4.30 -1.06 3.63
N THR A 55 3.32 -0.55 2.87
CA THR A 55 3.02 0.87 2.71
C THR A 55 1.55 1.17 3.01
N GLU A 56 1.26 2.37 3.46
CA GLU A 56 -0.12 2.87 3.61
C GLU A 56 -0.62 3.49 2.30
N THR A 57 -1.93 3.55 2.12
CA THR A 57 -2.56 4.29 1.00
C THR A 57 -2.30 5.79 1.04
N THR A 58 -1.76 6.33 2.14
CA THR A 58 -1.23 7.69 2.24
C THR A 58 0.10 7.86 1.48
N GLY A 59 0.78 6.76 1.17
CA GLY A 59 2.12 6.69 0.57
C GLY A 59 3.24 6.58 1.60
N ALA A 60 2.93 6.52 2.90
CA ALA A 60 3.90 6.30 3.96
C ALA A 60 4.32 4.82 4.02
N TRP A 61 5.53 4.52 4.51
CA TRP A 61 6.09 3.17 4.53
C TRP A 61 6.41 2.74 5.95
N SER A 62 6.29 1.43 6.21
CA SER A 62 6.78 0.80 7.45
C SER A 62 8.29 1.01 7.64
N GLU A 63 8.77 0.80 8.85
CA GLU A 63 10.18 0.99 9.21
C GLU A 63 11.09 0.00 8.47
N ASP A 64 10.70 -1.27 8.43
CA ASP A 64 11.42 -2.32 7.70
C ASP A 64 11.50 -2.00 6.21
N ALA A 65 10.38 -1.62 5.61
CA ALA A 65 10.35 -1.23 4.19
C ALA A 65 11.21 0.02 3.94
N THR A 66 11.20 0.99 4.84
CA THR A 66 12.04 2.20 4.76
C THR A 66 13.53 1.85 4.81
N SER A 67 13.92 0.91 5.66
CA SER A 67 15.29 0.41 5.77
C SER A 67 15.75 -0.25 4.47
N VAL A 68 14.89 -1.06 3.85
CA VAL A 68 15.15 -1.68 2.55
C VAL A 68 15.29 -0.61 1.44
N LEU A 69 14.40 0.37 1.40
CA LEU A 69 14.46 1.47 0.43
C LEU A 69 15.74 2.30 0.59
N LEU A 70 16.20 2.52 1.82
CA LEU A 70 17.48 3.20 2.08
C LEU A 70 18.68 2.39 1.56
N LEU A 71 18.67 1.06 1.73
CA LEU A 71 19.72 0.20 1.18
C LEU A 71 19.72 0.24 -0.35
N MET A 72 18.54 0.21 -0.98
CA MET A 72 18.41 0.37 -2.43
C MET A 72 18.94 1.73 -2.89
N ALA A 73 18.57 2.82 -2.21
CA ALA A 73 19.05 4.15 -2.54
C ALA A 73 20.57 4.29 -2.42
N LYS A 74 21.19 3.66 -1.40
CA LYS A 74 22.65 3.59 -1.27
C LYS A 74 23.30 2.82 -2.43
N ALA A 75 22.73 1.69 -2.82
CA ALA A 75 23.23 0.92 -3.96
C ALA A 75 23.10 1.70 -5.28
N MET A 76 21.99 2.41 -5.48
CA MET A 76 21.77 3.28 -6.64
C MET A 76 22.75 4.45 -6.66
N ALA A 77 23.00 5.09 -5.52
CA ALA A 77 23.99 6.17 -5.38
C ALA A 77 25.39 5.74 -5.84
N VAL A 78 25.85 4.56 -5.41
CA VAL A 78 27.14 3.99 -5.85
C VAL A 78 27.16 3.76 -7.36
N ARG A 79 26.05 3.27 -7.93
CA ARG A 79 25.95 2.97 -9.36
C ARG A 79 25.90 4.21 -10.24
N PHE A 80 25.16 5.24 -9.82
CA PHE A 80 24.87 6.42 -10.65
C PHE A 80 25.72 7.65 -10.28
N GLY A 81 26.54 7.57 -9.23
CA GLY A 81 27.37 8.68 -8.76
C GLY A 81 26.58 9.84 -8.15
N ARG A 82 25.34 9.58 -7.69
CA ARG A 82 24.44 10.56 -7.05
C ARG A 82 24.45 10.41 -5.53
N ALA A 83 23.91 11.39 -4.81
CA ALA A 83 23.75 11.28 -3.37
C ALA A 83 22.61 10.30 -3.01
N ALA A 84 22.85 9.38 -2.06
CA ALA A 84 21.82 8.41 -1.62
C ALA A 84 20.52 9.06 -1.13
N LYS A 85 20.61 10.28 -0.59
CA LYS A 85 19.45 11.07 -0.19
C LYS A 85 18.57 11.45 -1.39
N GLU A 86 19.17 11.82 -2.51
CA GLU A 86 18.45 12.20 -3.73
C GLU A 86 17.74 10.97 -4.31
N GLU A 87 18.45 9.84 -4.40
CA GLU A 87 17.88 8.56 -4.85
C GLU A 87 16.70 8.13 -3.97
N LEU A 88 16.84 8.24 -2.65
CA LEU A 88 15.77 7.89 -1.70
C LEU A 88 14.56 8.84 -1.83
N GLN A 89 14.81 10.14 -1.97
CA GLN A 89 13.74 11.12 -2.18
C GLN A 89 12.98 10.84 -3.47
N GLU A 90 13.69 10.54 -4.55
CA GLU A 90 13.09 10.21 -5.85
C GLU A 90 12.25 8.93 -5.77
N LEU A 91 12.75 7.88 -5.09
CA LEU A 91 12.00 6.66 -4.82
C LEU A 91 10.69 6.93 -4.07
N PHE A 92 10.74 7.68 -2.97
CA PHE A 92 9.54 8.00 -2.20
C PHE A 92 8.55 8.87 -2.98
N GLN A 93 9.03 9.84 -3.75
CA GLN A 93 8.17 10.68 -4.59
C GLN A 93 7.46 9.84 -5.67
N ASN A 94 8.19 8.99 -6.38
CA ASN A 94 7.63 8.12 -7.41
C ASN A 94 6.61 7.12 -6.83
N ALA A 95 6.90 6.55 -5.67
CA ALA A 95 5.98 5.68 -4.94
C ALA A 95 4.70 6.43 -4.54
N ALA A 96 4.84 7.60 -3.91
CA ALA A 96 3.70 8.41 -3.47
C ALA A 96 2.80 8.83 -4.63
N VAL A 97 3.38 9.22 -5.77
CA VAL A 97 2.61 9.53 -6.99
C VAL A 97 1.87 8.30 -7.51
N SER A 98 2.51 7.13 -7.50
CA SER A 98 1.90 5.88 -7.93
C SER A 98 0.70 5.48 -7.04
N VAL A 99 0.86 5.58 -5.71
CA VAL A 99 -0.21 5.30 -4.74
C VAL A 99 -1.37 6.28 -4.92
N ARG A 100 -1.10 7.59 -5.01
CA ARG A 100 -2.16 8.59 -5.24
C ARG A 100 -2.92 8.36 -6.55
N ARG A 101 -2.22 8.01 -7.63
CA ARG A 101 -2.85 7.66 -8.92
C ARG A 101 -3.74 6.42 -8.80
N ALA A 102 -3.26 5.39 -8.10
CA ALA A 102 -4.04 4.17 -7.85
C ALA A 102 -5.30 4.47 -7.03
N ASN A 103 -5.18 5.26 -5.96
CA ASN A 103 -6.31 5.68 -5.14
C ASN A 103 -7.33 6.50 -5.94
N ALA A 104 -6.86 7.47 -6.74
CA ALA A 104 -7.74 8.27 -7.59
C ALA A 104 -8.52 7.39 -8.59
N ARG A 105 -7.85 6.44 -9.24
CA ARG A 105 -8.51 5.46 -10.13
C ARG A 105 -9.54 4.62 -9.38
N ALA A 106 -9.22 4.15 -8.18
CA ALA A 106 -10.15 3.36 -7.38
C ALA A 106 -11.39 4.16 -6.96
N CYS A 107 -11.24 5.45 -6.64
CA CYS A 107 -12.36 6.35 -6.34
C CYS A 107 -13.23 6.61 -7.58
N LEU A 108 -12.61 6.88 -8.73
CA LEU A 108 -13.33 7.10 -9.99
C LEU A 108 -14.09 5.85 -10.44
N ARG A 109 -13.49 4.66 -10.29
CA ARG A 109 -14.16 3.40 -10.62
C ARG A 109 -15.40 3.17 -9.76
N ARG A 110 -15.29 3.35 -8.43
CA ARG A 110 -16.43 3.24 -7.51
C ARG A 110 -17.55 4.22 -7.87
N ARG A 111 -17.21 5.47 -8.18
CA ARG A 111 -18.20 6.45 -8.64
C ARG A 111 -18.85 6.07 -9.98
N GLY A 112 -18.09 5.50 -10.90
CA GLY A 112 -18.62 5.01 -12.18
C GLY A 112 -19.55 3.79 -12.00
N GLU A 113 -19.23 2.89 -11.08
CA GLU A 113 -20.08 1.79 -10.65
C GLU A 113 -21.38 2.32 -10.01
N ASP A 114 -21.29 3.33 -9.13
CA ASP A 114 -22.46 3.97 -8.53
C ASP A 114 -23.37 4.59 -9.60
N VAL A 115 -22.82 5.37 -10.53
CA VAL A 115 -23.59 5.98 -11.64
C VAL A 115 -24.24 4.91 -12.54
N SER A 116 -23.52 3.83 -12.83
CA SER A 116 -24.06 2.70 -13.62
C SER A 116 -25.18 1.97 -12.88
N SER A 117 -25.04 1.79 -11.56
CA SER A 117 -26.04 1.14 -10.71
C SER A 117 -27.32 1.98 -10.57
N VAL A 118 -27.18 3.31 -10.45
CA VAL A 118 -28.32 4.24 -10.42
C VAL A 118 -29.01 4.28 -11.77
N GLY A 119 -28.26 4.29 -12.88
CA GLY A 119 -28.81 4.19 -14.23
C GLY A 119 -29.59 2.89 -14.46
N ALA A 120 -29.04 1.76 -14.02
CA ALA A 120 -29.72 0.46 -14.09
C ALA A 120 -30.98 0.44 -13.21
N ALA A 121 -30.91 0.96 -11.98
CA ALA A 121 -32.07 1.04 -11.09
C ALA A 121 -33.20 1.92 -11.66
N LEU A 122 -32.87 3.03 -12.33
CA LEU A 122 -33.83 3.88 -13.02
C LEU A 122 -34.48 3.18 -14.22
N LEU A 123 -33.70 2.42 -15.01
CA LEU A 123 -34.21 1.61 -16.12
C LEU A 123 -35.18 0.51 -15.64
N PHE A 124 -34.82 -0.22 -14.57
CA PHE A 124 -35.72 -1.22 -13.96
C PHE A 124 -37.00 -0.59 -13.39
N ALA A 125 -36.91 0.59 -12.75
CA ALA A 125 -38.08 1.30 -12.24
C ALA A 125 -39.01 1.77 -13.38
N GLN A 126 -38.46 2.09 -14.55
CA GLN A 126 -39.23 2.53 -15.71
C GLN A 126 -39.92 1.37 -16.44
N GLU A 127 -39.33 0.17 -16.45
CA GLU A 127 -39.97 -1.05 -16.98
C GLU A 127 -41.13 -1.54 -16.11
N VAL A 128 -41.02 -1.46 -14.78
CA VAL A 128 -42.08 -1.84 -13.84
C VAL A 128 -43.28 -0.89 -13.88
N LEU A 129 -43.10 0.38 -14.27
CA LEU A 129 -44.18 1.37 -14.35
C LEU A 129 -45.02 1.28 -15.65
N ILE A 130 -44.57 0.50 -16.64
CA ILE A 130 -45.20 0.37 -17.97
C ILE A 130 -45.98 -0.96 -18.11
N THR A 131 -46.00 -1.79 -17.08
CA THR A 131 -46.77 -3.06 -17.03
C THR A 131 -47.97 -2.93 -16.12
#